data_AF-A0A6G3XVP5-F1
#
_entry.id   AF-A0A6G3XVP5-F1
#
_cell.length_a   1.000
_cell.length_b   1.000
_cell.length_c   1.000
_cell.angle_alpha   90.00
_cell.angle_beta   90.00
_cell.angle_gamma   90.00
#
_symmetry.space_group_name_H-M   'P 1'
#
loop_
_entity.id
_entity.type
_entity.pdbx_description
1 polymer ?
#
loop_
_entity_poly.entity_id
_entity_poly.type
_entity_poly.pdbx_seq_one_letter_code
_entity_poly.pdbx_strand_id
1 'polypeptide(L)' 'MVSTDWKTDLRQRGYRLTPQRQLVLEAVDALEHATPDDILCEVRRTASGVNISTVYRT' A
#
# COMPACT_ATOMS: atom_id res chain seq x y z
N MET A 1 2.39 -20.09 0.14
CA MET A 1 1.62 -18.84 -0.08
C MET A 1 2.00 -18.29 -1.43
N VAL A 2 1.04 -17.99 -2.29
CA VAL A 2 1.31 -17.37 -3.59
C VAL A 2 1.85 -15.98 -3.30
N SER A 3 3.17 -15.78 -3.40
CA SER A 3 3.76 -14.44 -3.51
C SER A 3 3.28 -13.91 -4.85
N THR A 4 2.12 -13.26 -4.83
CA THR A 4 1.55 -12.68 -6.03
C THR A 4 2.38 -11.45 -6.32
N ASP A 5 3.10 -11.44 -7.45
CA ASP A 5 3.77 -10.23 -7.94
C ASP A 5 2.72 -9.24 -8.43
N TRP A 6 1.99 -8.68 -7.47
CA TRP A 6 0.89 -7.76 -7.68
C TRP A 6 1.37 -6.48 -8.37
N LYS A 7 2.65 -6.10 -8.19
CA LYS A 7 3.25 -4.96 -8.88
C LYS A 7 3.26 -5.19 -10.38
N THR A 8 3.67 -6.38 -10.82
CA THR A 8 3.68 -6.76 -12.23
C THR A 8 2.25 -6.89 -12.77
N ASP A 9 1.33 -7.54 -12.04
CA ASP A 9 -0.07 -7.67 -12.45
C ASP A 9 -0.75 -6.30 -12.67
N LEU A 10 -0.61 -5.39 -11.70
CA LEU A 10 -1.20 -4.05 -11.79
C LEU A 10 -0.64 -3.27 -12.98
N ARG A 11 0.67 -3.37 -13.26
CA ARG A 11 1.29 -2.73 -14.42
C ARG A 11 0.81 -3.33 -15.74
N GLN A 12 0.71 -4.66 -15.84
CA GLN A 12 0.21 -5.35 -17.05
C GLN A 12 -1.24 -4.98 -17.35
N ARG A 13 -2.04 -4.75 -16.30
CA ARG A 13 -3.43 -4.32 -16.41
C ARG A 13 -3.59 -2.81 -16.64
N GLY A 14 -2.49 -2.06 -16.76
CA GLY A 14 -2.49 -0.62 -17.04
C GLY A 14 -2.82 0.27 -15.84
N TYR A 15 -2.81 -0.26 -14.61
CA TYR A 15 -3.01 0.55 -13.42
C TYR A 15 -1.75 1.34 -13.05
N ARG A 16 -1.96 2.61 -12.70
CA ARG A 16 -0.88 3.49 -12.25
C ARG A 16 -0.61 3.33 -10.76
N LEU A 17 0.51 2.70 -10.44
CA LEU A 17 1.03 2.61 -9.08
C LEU A 17 1.90 3.85 -8.77
N THR A 18 1.35 4.79 -7.99
CA THR A 18 2.12 5.94 -7.49
C THR A 18 2.97 5.53 -6.28
N PRO A 19 4.04 6.25 -5.92
CA PRO A 19 4.87 5.91 -4.76
C PRO A 19 4.08 5.76 -3.46
N GLN A 20 3.10 6.64 -3.21
CA GLN A 20 2.24 6.54 -2.02
C GLN A 20 1.36 5.28 -2.02
N ARG A 21 0.76 4.92 -3.18
CA ARG A 21 -0.05 3.69 -3.29
C ARG A 21 0.80 2.44 -3.11
N GLN A 22 2.03 2.46 -3.61
CA GLN A 22 2.96 1.36 -3.42
C GLN A 22 3.27 1.14 -1.94
N LEU A 23 3.58 2.20 -1.19
CA LEU A 23 3.85 2.10 0.25
C LEU A 23 2.63 1.55 1.02
N VAL A 24 1.42 1.97 0.66
CA VAL A 24 0.19 1.45 1.28
C VAL A 24 0.01 -0.04 0.99
N LEU A 25 0.18 -0.48 -0.26
CA LEU A 25 0.04 -1.90 -0.61
C LEU A 25 1.15 -2.77 -0.01
N GLU A 26 2.38 -2.26 0.09
CA GLU A 26 3.48 -2.94 0.80
C GLU A 26 3.18 -3.08 2.30
N ALA A 27 2.60 -2.06 2.94
CA ALA A 27 2.19 -2.14 4.34
C ALA A 27 1.04 -3.15 4.56
N VAL A 28 0.08 -3.23 3.63
CA VAL A 28 -1.03 -4.21 3.68
C VAL A 28 -0.50 -5.64 3.56
N ASP A 29 0.46 -5.85 2.65
CA ASP A 29 1.12 -7.15 2.46
C ASP A 29 1.97 -7.55 3.68
N ALA A 30 2.66 -6.59 4.30
CA ALA A 30 3.57 -6.85 5.42
C ALA A 30 2.87 -7.07 6.78
N LEU A 31 1.75 -6.37 7.04
CA LEU A 31 1.15 -6.31 8.37
C LEU A 31 -0.03 -7.26 8.59
N GLU A 32 -0.48 -8.01 7.57
CA GLU A 32 -1.50 -9.08 7.61
C GLU A 32 -2.70 -8.82 8.57
N HIS A 33 -3.87 -8.44 8.01
CA HIS A 33 -5.09 -8.08 8.78
C HIS A 33 -4.97 -6.81 9.65
N ALA A 34 -4.08 -5.90 9.27
CA ALA A 34 -3.90 -4.61 9.94
C ALA A 34 -5.12 -3.67 9.81
N THR A 35 -5.30 -2.80 10.79
CA THR A 35 -6.29 -1.71 10.70
C THR A 35 -5.78 -0.57 9.81
N PRO A 36 -6.65 0.30 9.28
CA PRO A 36 -6.21 1.48 8.52
C PRO A 36 -5.22 2.38 9.29
N ASP A 37 -5.35 2.48 10.61
CA ASP A 37 -4.45 3.24 11.47
C ASP A 37 -3.06 2.58 11.57
N ASP A 38 -3.00 1.25 11.62
CA ASP A 38 -1.73 0.50 11.60
C ASP A 38 -1.00 0.71 10.27
N ILE A 39 -1.73 0.62 9.15
CA ILE A 39 -1.19 0.89 7.81
C ILE A 39 -0.68 2.33 7.71
N LEU A 40 -1.44 3.31 8.22
CA LEU A 40 -1.00 4.71 8.22
C LEU A 40 0.29 4.89 9.04
N CYS A 41 0.38 4.26 10.20
CA CYS A 41 1.56 4.31 11.06
C CYS A 41 2.79 3.75 10.33
N GLU A 42 2.64 2.63 9.63
CA GLU A 42 3.72 2.02 8.84
C GLU A 42 4.17 2.93 7.70
N VAL A 43 3.23 3.38 6.86
CA VAL A 43 3.53 4.21 5.69
C VAL A 43 4.21 5.53 6.08
N ARG A 44 3.84 6.11 7.22
CA ARG A 44 4.43 7.36 7.72
C ARG A 44 5.90 7.24 8.12
N ARG A 45 6.44 6.03 8.30
CA ARG A 45 7.88 5.82 8.52
C ARG A 45 8.70 6.22 7.29
N THR A 46 8.11 6.15 6.10
CA THR A 46 8.75 6.53 4.83
C THR A 46 8.15 7.81 4.24
N ALA A 47 6.84 8.01 4.38
CA ALA A 47 6.12 9.14 3.79
C ALA A 47 5.22 9.83 4.83
N SER A 48 5.82 10.70 5.64
CA SER A 48 5.16 11.40 6.75
C SER A 48 3.93 12.24 6.33
N GLY A 49 3.92 12.76 5.09
CA GLY A 49 2.82 13.55 4.53
C GLY A 49 1.57 12.76 4.11
N VAL A 50 1.56 11.43 4.25
CA VAL A 50 0.39 10.62 3.90
C VAL A 50 -0.75 10.84 4.90
N ASN A 51 -1.95 11.01 4.35
CA ASN A 51 -3.19 11.19 5.10
C ASN A 51 -3.97 9.87 5.18
N ILE A 52 -4.71 9.65 6.27
CA ILE A 52 -5.55 8.46 6.47
C ILE A 52 -6.54 8.22 5.31
N SER A 53 -7.04 9.30 4.70
CA SER A 53 -7.95 9.19 3.55
C SER A 53 -7.29 8.59 2.31
N THR A 54 -5.95 8.62 2.21
CA THR A 54 -5.20 7.91 1.15
C THR A 54 -5.22 6.41 1.39
N VAL A 55 -5.13 5.96 2.65
CA VAL A 55 -5.20 4.54 3.02
C VAL A 55 -6.57 3.97 2.66
N TYR A 56 -7.66 4.69 2.97
CA TYR A 56 -9.02 4.25 2.63
C TYR A 56 -9.35 4.24 1.13
N ARG A 57 -8.58 4.93 0.28
CA ARG A 57 -8.85 5.06 -1.18
C ARG A 57 -7.88 4.28 -2.06
N THR A 58 -6.96 3.53 -1.47
CA THR A 58 -5.98 2.70 -2.19
C THR A 58 -6.42 1.25 -2.12
#